data_AF-A0A6I2RA49-F1
#
_entry.id   AF-A0A6I2RA49-F1
#
_cell.length_a   1.000
_cell.length_b   1.000
_cell.length_c   1.000
_cell.angle_alpha   90.00
_cell.angle_beta   90.00
_cell.angle_gamma   90.00
#
_symmetry.space_group_name_H-M   'P 1'
#
loop_
_entity.id
_entity.type
_entity.pdbx_description
1 polymer ?
#
loop_
_entity_poly.entity_id
_entity_poly.type
_entity_poly.pdbx_seq_one_letter_code
_entity_poly.pdbx_strand_id
1 'polypeptide(L)'
;MFDAQNDRRQEPLEDKPKASLADAKFKKQIAVIVAVAVLLIVGIIAGAVTAAMRGDLSILPDSSQDEGSGFLGLKNPGSLKDIDPTTKEELREEFEARPPVTENDIPTFEKNITRYLNEGDFSGLDNYLREQMSTYQTPSEEDEAIDDWSGRFPLLRSDTQIAINLVNKAIDVPAPQFQVFSDPETLAAAILWSPITMKIDAFLDWSSLILPAPAVGSSIQLSEYVYDKPQEKLAEISDSTDTQYYDVRSYNAVVTGHQVRVTVVMGPTGYWLPYSVQDIGGTLTSNNWTKAFLKNELEPNVPYHSDLDEVCYLSPPDGVPSREENPGWYNEEGVYIGPGSEFRPPIIEQPEGEWETPTEVEATAEDEATPSEGTATPAA
;
A
#
# COMPACT_ATOMS: atom_id res chain seq x y z
N MET A 1 -23.81 68.43 -6.74
CA MET A 1 -22.85 69.54 -6.59
C MET A 1 -21.87 69.08 -5.52
N PHE A 2 -20.88 68.28 -5.92
CA PHE A 2 -19.48 68.67 -6.16
C PHE A 2 -18.69 68.92 -4.86
N ASP A 3 -17.77 67.96 -4.65
CA ASP A 3 -16.39 68.07 -4.17
C ASP A 3 -16.06 68.53 -2.75
N ALA A 4 -15.38 67.63 -2.03
CA ALA A 4 -14.00 67.89 -1.62
C ALA A 4 -13.21 66.57 -1.55
N GLN A 5 -12.50 66.28 -2.65
CA GLN A 5 -11.38 65.34 -2.67
C GLN A 5 -10.22 65.90 -1.82
N ASN A 6 -9.56 65.03 -1.06
CA ASN A 6 -8.16 65.24 -0.73
C ASN A 6 -7.41 63.92 -0.95
N ASP A 7 -6.62 63.92 -2.03
CA ASP A 7 -5.66 62.89 -2.39
C ASP A 7 -4.57 62.77 -1.32
N ARG A 8 -4.41 61.56 -0.77
CA ARG A 8 -3.08 61.04 -0.43
C ARG A 8 -2.98 59.59 -0.88
N ARG A 9 -2.18 59.40 -1.92
CA ARG A 9 -1.71 58.11 -2.43
C ARG A 9 -1.09 57.28 -1.30
N GLN A 10 -1.55 56.05 -1.13
CA GLN A 10 -0.77 54.95 -0.54
C GLN A 10 -0.79 53.80 -1.53
N GLU A 11 0.40 53.37 -1.94
CA GLU A 11 0.67 52.23 -2.80
C GLU A 11 0.21 50.92 -2.13
N PRO A 12 -0.13 49.86 -2.90
CA PRO A 12 -0.53 48.58 -2.32
C PRO A 12 0.71 47.87 -1.78
N LEU A 13 0.76 47.69 -0.45
CA LEU A 13 1.67 46.74 0.17
C LEU A 13 1.20 45.32 -0.21
N GLU A 14 1.98 44.66 -1.07
CA GLU A 14 1.91 43.23 -1.34
C GLU A 14 2.14 42.47 -0.03
N ASP A 15 1.06 41.93 0.55
CA ASP A 15 1.16 40.98 1.66
C ASP A 15 1.54 39.61 1.09
N LYS A 16 2.83 39.26 1.14
CA LYS A 16 3.29 37.88 0.92
C LYS A 16 2.58 36.97 1.93
N PRO A 17 2.05 35.80 1.52
CA PRO A 17 1.44 34.89 2.47
C PRO A 17 2.51 34.41 3.47
N LYS A 18 2.28 34.72 4.76
CA LYS A 18 3.04 34.15 5.85
C LYS A 18 2.78 32.65 5.86
N ALA A 19 3.79 31.86 5.46
CA ALA A 19 3.80 30.41 5.64
C ALA A 19 3.37 30.10 7.07
N SER A 20 2.38 29.23 7.22
CA SER A 20 1.77 28.95 8.50
C SER A 20 2.84 28.37 9.45
N LEU A 21 2.78 28.75 10.72
CA LEU A 21 3.68 28.21 11.76
C LEU A 21 3.56 26.67 11.89
N ALA A 22 2.49 26.08 11.33
CA ALA A 22 2.26 24.65 11.25
C ALA A 22 3.15 23.98 10.17
N ASP A 23 3.30 24.59 8.99
CA ASP A 23 4.15 24.07 7.91
C ASP A 23 5.63 24.04 8.31
N ALA A 24 6.08 25.06 9.04
CA ALA A 24 7.45 25.10 9.54
C ALA A 24 7.73 24.05 10.64
N LYS A 25 6.71 23.66 11.42
CA LYS A 25 6.82 22.59 12.41
C LYS A 25 6.75 21.21 11.76
N PHE A 26 5.90 21.04 10.74
CA PHE A 26 5.76 19.80 9.97
C PHE A 26 7.05 19.45 9.22
N LYS A 27 7.64 20.41 8.48
CA LYS A 27 8.93 20.21 7.80
C LYS A 27 10.07 19.88 8.77
N LYS A 28 10.08 20.51 9.95
CA LYS A 28 11.10 20.26 10.98
C LYS A 28 10.93 18.90 11.67
N GLN A 29 9.71 18.39 11.80
CA GLN A 29 9.47 17.04 12.33
C GLN A 29 9.84 15.95 11.32
N ILE A 30 9.54 16.13 10.03
CA ILE A 30 9.92 15.18 8.97
C ILE A 30 11.44 15.08 8.85
N ALA A 31 12.16 16.20 8.84
CA ALA A 31 13.62 16.21 8.77
C ALA A 31 14.28 15.48 9.96
N VAL A 32 13.71 15.57 11.16
CA VAL A 32 14.22 14.87 12.35
C VAL A 32 13.93 13.37 12.28
N ILE A 33 12.77 12.96 11.76
CA ILE A 33 12.40 11.54 11.63
C ILE A 33 13.28 10.85 10.57
N VAL A 34 13.51 11.50 9.42
CA VAL A 34 14.40 10.99 8.37
C VAL A 34 15.84 10.86 8.89
N ALA A 35 16.34 11.84 9.64
CA ALA A 35 17.69 11.77 10.23
C ALA A 35 17.84 10.61 11.22
N VAL A 36 16.80 10.30 12.02
CA VAL A 36 16.81 9.17 12.96
C VAL A 36 16.73 7.83 12.24
N ALA A 37 15.92 7.72 11.17
CA ALA A 37 15.83 6.51 10.36
C ALA A 37 17.15 6.19 9.65
N VAL A 38 17.82 7.20 9.07
CA VAL A 38 19.13 7.04 8.44
C VAL A 38 20.19 6.63 9.47
N LEU A 39 20.19 7.21 10.67
CA LEU A 39 21.14 6.84 11.74
C LEU A 39 20.93 5.40 12.24
N LEU A 40 19.70 4.90 12.30
CA LEU A 40 19.42 3.52 12.68
C LEU A 40 19.89 2.53 11.61
N ILE A 41 19.67 2.83 10.33
CA ILE A 41 20.11 1.98 9.22
C ILE A 41 21.65 1.94 9.14
N VAL A 42 22.31 3.10 9.27
CA VAL A 42 23.78 3.17 9.32
C VAL A 42 24.34 2.45 10.55
N GLY A 43 23.65 2.51 11.70
CA GLY A 43 24.02 1.78 12.90
C GLY A 43 23.96 0.26 12.76
N ILE A 44 22.93 -0.25 12.07
CA ILE A 44 22.76 -1.69 11.80
C ILE A 44 23.82 -2.19 10.81
N ILE A 45 24.10 -1.43 9.74
CA ILE A 45 25.13 -1.78 8.75
C ILE A 45 26.53 -1.72 9.38
N ALA A 46 26.84 -0.70 10.18
CA ALA A 46 28.11 -0.61 10.90
C ALA A 46 28.26 -1.73 11.96
N GLY A 47 27.17 -2.12 12.62
CA GLY A 47 27.16 -3.24 13.56
C GLY A 47 27.44 -4.58 12.87
N ALA A 48 26.81 -4.85 11.73
CA ALA A 48 27.01 -6.07 10.96
C ALA A 48 28.44 -6.17 10.38
N VAL A 49 29.00 -5.05 9.90
CA VAL A 49 30.37 -5.00 9.37
C VAL A 49 31.41 -5.17 10.48
N THR A 50 31.17 -4.60 11.67
CA THR A 50 32.09 -4.75 12.82
C THR A 50 32.04 -6.16 13.43
N ALA A 51 30.86 -6.81 13.42
CA ALA A 51 30.70 -8.20 13.84
C ALA A 51 31.33 -9.20 12.85
N ALA A 52 31.25 -8.94 11.55
CA ALA A 52 31.93 -9.75 10.53
C ALA A 52 33.47 -9.61 10.57
N MET A 53 33.99 -8.46 11.04
CA MET A 53 35.43 -8.22 11.18
C MET A 53 36.05 -8.75 12.49
N ARG A 54 35.25 -9.03 13.52
CA ARG A 54 35.70 -9.72 14.75
C ARG A 54 35.12 -11.12 14.74
N GLY A 55 35.85 -12.07 14.14
CA GLY A 55 35.42 -13.45 13.92
C GLY A 55 35.01 -14.23 15.18
N ASP A 56 33.79 -13.99 15.65
CA ASP A 56 33.14 -14.74 16.72
C ASP A 56 31.66 -14.91 16.35
N LEU A 57 31.38 -15.86 15.45
CA LEU A 57 30.09 -16.53 15.42
C LEU A 57 30.31 -18.02 15.12
N SER A 58 30.65 -18.73 16.18
CA SER A 58 30.74 -20.18 16.24
C SER A 58 29.34 -20.78 16.28
N ILE A 59 28.81 -21.20 15.12
CA ILE A 59 27.70 -22.14 15.04
C ILE A 59 28.01 -23.17 13.94
N LEU A 60 28.81 -24.18 14.29
CA LEU A 60 28.76 -25.52 13.70
C LEU A 60 29.08 -26.54 14.79
N PRO A 61 28.32 -27.65 14.89
CA PRO A 61 28.67 -28.74 15.79
C PRO A 61 29.85 -29.55 15.22
N ASP A 62 30.59 -30.09 16.17
CA ASP A 62 31.84 -30.83 16.06
C ASP A 62 31.82 -31.97 15.01
N SER A 63 32.78 -31.96 14.08
CA SER A 63 33.22 -33.18 13.42
C SER A 63 34.72 -33.11 13.15
N SER A 64 35.42 -33.91 13.93
CA SER A 64 36.84 -34.26 13.89
C SER A 64 37.45 -34.34 12.49
N GLN A 65 38.68 -33.82 12.41
CA GLN A 65 39.65 -34.10 11.36
C GLN A 65 39.74 -35.58 11.02
N ASP A 66 39.65 -35.91 9.73
CA ASP A 66 40.51 -36.93 9.17
C ASP A 66 40.98 -36.45 7.79
N GLU A 67 42.30 -36.26 7.68
CA GLU A 67 42.96 -35.90 6.43
C GLU A 67 43.08 -37.15 5.56
N GLY A 68 42.50 -37.12 4.35
CA GLY A 68 42.83 -38.13 3.37
C GLY A 68 41.88 -38.19 2.20
N SER A 69 42.43 -37.87 1.02
CA SER A 69 41.96 -38.38 -0.27
C SER A 69 40.69 -37.77 -0.86
N GLY A 70 40.91 -36.77 -1.74
CA GLY A 70 40.31 -36.77 -3.07
C GLY A 70 38.91 -36.17 -3.19
N PHE A 71 38.79 -34.86 -3.03
CA PHE A 71 37.66 -34.12 -3.60
C PHE A 71 38.16 -33.17 -4.70
N LEU A 72 37.53 -33.27 -5.87
CA LEU A 72 37.76 -32.47 -7.06
C LEU A 72 37.74 -30.98 -6.72
N GLY A 73 38.94 -30.39 -6.71
CA GLY A 73 39.13 -28.96 -6.53
C GLY A 73 38.37 -28.17 -7.58
N LEU A 74 37.55 -27.24 -7.10
CA LEU A 74 37.12 -26.07 -7.86
C LEU A 74 38.36 -25.43 -8.48
N LYS A 75 38.51 -25.54 -9.80
CA LYS A 75 39.40 -24.68 -10.56
C LYS A 75 38.87 -23.25 -10.41
N ASN A 76 39.48 -22.51 -9.51
CA ASN A 76 39.34 -21.07 -9.41
C ASN A 76 40.16 -20.46 -10.58
N PRO A 77 39.55 -19.83 -11.60
CA PRO A 77 40.32 -19.07 -12.56
C PRO A 77 40.63 -17.70 -11.94
N GLY A 78 41.91 -17.45 -11.68
CA GLY A 78 42.39 -16.12 -11.29
C GLY A 78 42.54 -15.93 -9.79
N SER A 79 43.69 -15.40 -9.40
CA SER A 79 44.05 -15.06 -8.04
C SER A 79 43.20 -13.87 -7.55
N LEU A 80 42.68 -13.94 -6.33
CA LEU A 80 42.05 -12.82 -5.60
C LEU A 80 43.00 -11.60 -5.38
N LYS A 81 44.22 -11.64 -5.92
CA LYS A 81 45.21 -10.56 -5.87
C LYS A 81 45.28 -9.72 -7.15
N ASP A 82 44.44 -10.01 -8.15
CA ASP A 82 44.46 -9.33 -9.46
C ASP A 82 43.29 -8.33 -9.63
N ILE A 83 42.52 -8.05 -8.56
CA ILE A 83 41.49 -7.01 -8.55
C ILE A 83 42.03 -5.88 -7.68
N ASP A 84 42.41 -4.76 -8.32
CA ASP A 84 42.71 -3.54 -7.57
C ASP A 84 41.45 -3.15 -6.77
N PRO A 85 41.56 -2.93 -5.45
CA PRO A 85 40.41 -2.55 -4.65
C PRO A 85 39.93 -1.17 -5.08
N THR A 86 38.66 -1.08 -5.50
CA THR A 86 38.04 0.20 -5.87
C THR A 86 38.19 1.21 -4.74
N THR A 87 38.71 2.39 -5.07
CA THR A 87 38.95 3.47 -4.11
C THR A 87 37.65 4.22 -3.81
N LYS A 88 37.60 4.96 -2.69
CA LYS A 88 36.41 5.76 -2.33
C LYS A 88 36.15 6.87 -3.35
N GLU A 89 37.22 7.38 -3.92
CA GLU A 89 37.23 8.39 -4.96
C GLU A 89 36.64 7.83 -6.27
N GLU A 90 37.05 6.62 -6.68
CA GLU A 90 36.46 5.94 -7.85
C GLU A 90 34.96 5.66 -7.68
N LEU A 91 34.52 5.23 -6.49
CA LEU A 91 33.10 5.04 -6.19
C LEU A 91 32.31 6.35 -6.24
N ARG A 92 32.93 7.45 -5.82
CA ARG A 92 32.33 8.78 -5.85
C ARG A 92 32.24 9.30 -7.28
N GLU A 93 33.28 9.14 -8.08
CA GLU A 93 33.30 9.51 -9.49
C GLU A 93 32.27 8.70 -10.29
N GLU A 94 32.16 7.39 -10.03
CA GLU A 94 31.12 6.54 -10.63
C GLU A 94 29.72 7.06 -10.27
N PHE A 95 29.50 7.42 -9.00
CA PHE A 95 28.21 7.92 -8.53
C PHE A 95 27.86 9.30 -9.12
N GLU A 96 28.82 10.24 -9.16
CA GLU A 96 28.65 11.57 -9.75
C GLU A 96 28.48 11.52 -11.28
N ALA A 97 28.90 10.43 -11.93
CA ALA A 97 28.70 10.22 -13.37
C ALA A 97 27.33 9.64 -13.75
N ARG A 98 26.52 9.22 -12.77
CA ARG A 98 25.18 8.66 -13.03
C ARG A 98 24.20 9.75 -13.47
N PRO A 99 23.26 9.45 -14.39
CA PRO A 99 22.22 10.39 -14.74
C PRO A 99 21.28 10.64 -13.53
N PRO A 100 20.75 11.87 -13.36
CA PRO A 100 19.68 12.12 -12.41
C PRO A 100 18.36 11.50 -12.91
N VAL A 101 17.44 11.23 -11.98
CA VAL A 101 16.07 10.87 -12.34
C VAL A 101 15.39 12.06 -13.01
N THR A 102 14.71 11.83 -14.14
CA THR A 102 13.93 12.85 -14.85
C THR A 102 12.43 12.59 -14.74
N GLU A 103 11.60 13.61 -14.97
CA GLU A 103 10.14 13.49 -15.01
C GLU A 103 9.65 12.41 -16.00
N ASN A 104 10.40 12.15 -17.06
CA ASN A 104 10.03 11.13 -18.06
C ASN A 104 10.27 9.69 -17.58
N ASP A 105 11.14 9.51 -16.58
CA ASP A 105 11.44 8.20 -16.00
C ASP A 105 10.33 7.75 -15.03
N ILE A 106 9.71 8.71 -14.32
CA ILE A 106 8.72 8.47 -13.26
C ILE A 106 7.57 7.56 -13.71
N PRO A 107 6.87 7.82 -14.84
CA PRO A 107 5.76 6.97 -15.27
C PRO A 107 6.21 5.54 -15.60
N THR A 108 7.47 5.37 -16.04
CA THR A 108 8.05 4.05 -16.31
C THR A 108 8.31 3.30 -15.02
N PHE A 109 8.81 3.98 -13.99
CA PHE A 109 9.02 3.40 -12.66
C PHE A 109 7.71 2.93 -12.06
N GLU A 110 6.72 3.80 -11.99
CA GLU A 110 5.41 3.49 -11.41
C GLU A 110 4.74 2.34 -12.16
N LYS A 111 4.72 2.38 -13.50
CA LYS A 111 4.19 1.29 -14.32
C LYS A 111 4.86 -0.05 -14.03
N ASN A 112 6.19 -0.07 -13.90
CA ASN A 112 6.93 -1.31 -13.63
C ASN A 112 6.68 -1.81 -12.21
N ILE A 113 6.62 -0.92 -11.21
CA ILE A 113 6.29 -1.26 -9.83
C ILE A 113 4.90 -1.92 -9.79
N THR A 114 3.87 -1.24 -10.30
CA THR A 114 2.50 -1.76 -10.36
C THR A 114 2.43 -3.08 -11.12
N ARG A 115 3.23 -3.28 -12.19
CA ARG A 115 3.31 -4.57 -12.89
C ARG A 115 3.80 -5.70 -11.98
N TYR A 116 4.91 -5.51 -11.27
CA TYR A 116 5.43 -6.54 -10.35
C TYR A 116 4.47 -6.80 -9.18
N LEU A 117 3.86 -5.75 -8.62
CA LEU A 117 2.84 -5.87 -7.57
C LEU A 117 1.63 -6.68 -8.04
N ASN A 118 1.20 -6.45 -9.28
CA ASN A 118 0.12 -7.20 -9.91
C ASN A 118 0.41 -8.68 -10.08
N GLU A 119 1.66 -9.03 -10.38
CA GLU A 119 2.12 -10.41 -10.60
C GLU A 119 2.50 -11.12 -9.29
N GLY A 120 2.59 -10.38 -8.17
CA GLY A 120 3.09 -10.91 -6.89
C GLY A 120 4.58 -11.20 -6.90
N ASP A 121 5.32 -10.73 -7.92
CA ASP A 121 6.75 -10.96 -8.07
C ASP A 121 7.56 -9.89 -7.32
N PHE A 122 7.51 -9.98 -5.98
CA PHE A 122 8.27 -9.08 -5.11
C PHE A 122 9.79 -9.28 -5.23
N SER A 123 10.26 -10.47 -5.60
CA SER A 123 11.69 -10.69 -5.85
C SER A 123 12.17 -9.97 -7.12
N GLY A 124 11.37 -10.02 -8.19
CA GLY A 124 11.58 -9.23 -9.40
C GLY A 124 11.54 -7.73 -9.13
N LEU A 125 10.60 -7.28 -8.29
CA LEU A 125 10.53 -5.88 -7.86
C LEU A 125 11.79 -5.43 -7.12
N ASP A 126 12.29 -6.19 -6.14
CA ASP A 126 13.52 -5.82 -5.41
C ASP A 126 14.74 -5.76 -6.35
N ASN A 127 14.84 -6.68 -7.31
CA ASN A 127 15.88 -6.66 -8.32
C ASN A 127 15.78 -5.42 -9.22
N TYR A 128 14.58 -5.12 -9.71
CA TYR A 128 14.31 -3.93 -10.52
C TYR A 128 14.66 -2.64 -9.78
N LEU A 129 14.21 -2.49 -8.53
CA LEU A 129 14.50 -1.32 -7.71
C LEU A 129 16.01 -1.20 -7.42
N ARG A 130 16.71 -2.32 -7.18
CA ARG A 130 18.17 -2.34 -7.01
C ARG A 130 18.87 -1.85 -8.28
N GLU A 131 18.41 -2.28 -9.45
CA GLU A 131 18.96 -1.82 -10.73
C GLU A 131 18.74 -0.32 -10.93
N GLN A 132 17.55 0.21 -10.63
CA GLN A 132 17.28 1.65 -10.74
C GLN A 132 18.17 2.45 -9.79
N MET A 133 18.36 1.99 -8.55
CA MET A 133 19.29 2.60 -7.58
C MET A 133 20.75 2.58 -8.04
N SER A 134 21.16 1.57 -8.80
CA SER A 134 22.51 1.52 -9.38
C SER A 134 22.66 2.40 -10.63
N THR A 135 21.55 2.70 -11.31
CA THR A 135 21.53 3.43 -12.57
C THR A 135 21.50 4.94 -12.35
N TYR A 136 20.66 5.41 -11.42
CA TYR A 136 20.43 6.84 -11.21
C TYR A 136 21.22 7.40 -10.03
N GLN A 137 21.55 8.70 -10.13
CA GLN A 137 22.11 9.47 -9.03
C GLN A 137 21.01 9.90 -8.05
N THR A 138 21.31 9.96 -6.75
CA THR A 138 20.45 10.68 -5.79
C THR A 138 20.79 12.17 -5.85
N PRO A 139 19.80 13.09 -5.96
CA PRO A 139 20.06 14.53 -5.96
C PRO A 139 20.88 14.92 -4.74
N SER A 140 21.87 15.80 -4.95
CA SER A 140 22.77 16.26 -3.88
C SER A 140 22.19 17.38 -3.02
N GLU A 141 21.08 18.00 -3.44
CA GLU A 141 20.45 19.14 -2.76
C GLU A 141 18.95 18.87 -2.54
N GLU A 142 18.46 19.18 -1.32
CA GLU A 142 17.07 18.95 -0.87
C GLU A 142 16.00 19.71 -1.70
N ASP A 143 16.40 20.73 -2.47
CA ASP A 143 15.49 21.64 -3.16
C ASP A 143 15.31 21.36 -4.68
N GLU A 144 16.04 20.40 -5.26
CA GLU A 144 16.00 20.10 -6.70
C GLU A 144 15.21 18.83 -7.08
N ALA A 145 14.68 18.10 -6.11
CA ALA A 145 13.98 16.84 -6.38
C ALA A 145 12.53 17.09 -6.86
N ILE A 146 12.31 16.96 -8.17
CA ILE A 146 11.00 16.59 -8.71
C ILE A 146 10.76 15.15 -8.25
N ASP A 147 10.01 14.99 -7.17
CA ASP A 147 9.80 13.75 -6.40
C ASP A 147 11.10 13.01 -6.05
N ASP A 148 11.53 13.08 -4.79
CA ASP A 148 12.76 12.49 -4.26
C ASP A 148 12.78 10.94 -4.36
N TRP A 149 12.92 10.42 -5.58
CA TRP A 149 12.98 8.99 -5.90
C TRP A 149 14.18 8.31 -5.25
N SER A 150 15.23 9.07 -4.96
CA SER A 150 16.35 8.66 -4.12
C SER A 150 15.96 8.28 -2.70
N GLY A 151 15.03 9.00 -2.09
CA GLY A 151 14.41 8.61 -0.83
C GLY A 151 13.39 7.48 -1.01
N ARG A 152 12.66 7.47 -2.13
CA ARG A 152 11.59 6.50 -2.40
C ARG A 152 12.09 5.08 -2.67
N PHE A 153 13.17 4.89 -3.45
CA PHE A 153 13.66 3.55 -3.78
C PHE A 153 14.08 2.72 -2.56
N PRO A 154 14.87 3.22 -1.59
CA PRO A 154 15.19 2.47 -0.38
C PRO A 154 13.95 2.07 0.43
N LEU A 155 12.96 2.96 0.52
CA LEU A 155 11.69 2.71 1.21
C LEU A 155 10.89 1.61 0.52
N LEU A 156 10.70 1.70 -0.80
CA LEU A 156 10.03 0.65 -1.60
C LEU A 156 10.75 -0.69 -1.50
N ARG A 157 12.10 -0.70 -1.49
CA ARG A 157 12.86 -1.94 -1.30
C ARG A 157 12.66 -2.53 0.09
N SER A 158 12.58 -1.71 1.14
CA SER A 158 12.25 -2.16 2.49
C SER A 158 10.87 -2.83 2.51
N ASP A 159 9.85 -2.16 1.97
CA ASP A 159 8.49 -2.69 1.86
C ASP A 159 8.44 -3.99 1.05
N THR A 160 9.19 -4.05 -0.05
CA THR A 160 9.31 -5.24 -0.89
C THR A 160 9.92 -6.42 -0.14
N GLN A 161 10.95 -6.20 0.68
CA GLN A 161 11.54 -7.28 1.49
C GLN A 161 10.56 -7.79 2.56
N ILE A 162 9.77 -6.90 3.16
CA ILE A 162 8.71 -7.30 4.08
C ILE A 162 7.68 -8.16 3.35
N ALA A 163 7.25 -7.75 2.15
CA ALA A 163 6.31 -8.50 1.33
C ALA A 163 6.86 -9.89 0.94
N ILE A 164 8.14 -10.00 0.53
CA ILE A 164 8.80 -11.29 0.26
C ILE A 164 8.69 -12.21 1.47
N ASN A 165 8.99 -11.70 2.66
CA ASN A 165 8.98 -12.50 3.88
C ASN A 165 7.56 -12.94 4.26
N LEU A 166 6.56 -12.07 4.07
CA LEU A 166 5.15 -12.37 4.32
C LEU A 166 4.61 -13.44 3.36
N VAL A 167 4.83 -13.26 2.05
CA VAL A 167 4.35 -14.19 1.01
C VAL A 167 4.96 -15.58 1.17
N ASN A 168 6.24 -15.65 1.55
CA ASN A 168 6.95 -16.93 1.74
C ASN A 168 6.76 -17.57 3.13
N LYS A 169 5.90 -17.02 4.00
CA LYS A 169 5.74 -17.47 5.39
C LYS A 169 7.06 -17.53 6.17
N ALA A 170 7.98 -16.61 5.90
CA ALA A 170 9.32 -16.59 6.51
C ALA A 170 9.37 -15.84 7.85
N ILE A 171 8.21 -15.53 8.44
CA ILE A 171 8.07 -14.73 9.66
C ILE A 171 7.22 -15.48 10.68
N ASP A 172 7.72 -15.60 11.90
CA ASP A 172 7.00 -16.27 13.00
C ASP A 172 5.83 -15.41 13.54
N VAL A 173 6.02 -14.09 13.58
CA VAL A 173 5.03 -13.13 14.10
C VAL A 173 4.71 -12.09 13.01
N PRO A 174 3.75 -12.37 12.12
CA PRO A 174 3.57 -11.60 10.88
C PRO A 174 2.79 -10.29 11.07
N ALA A 175 1.85 -10.22 12.01
CA ALA A 175 0.96 -9.06 12.16
C ALA A 175 1.68 -7.69 12.32
N PRO A 176 2.78 -7.56 13.10
CA PRO A 176 3.52 -6.30 13.18
C PRO A 176 4.19 -5.87 11.87
N GLN A 177 4.49 -6.81 10.97
CA GLN A 177 5.17 -6.51 9.71
C GLN A 177 4.25 -5.75 8.74
N PHE A 178 2.93 -5.91 8.85
CA PHE A 178 1.97 -5.11 8.10
C PHE A 178 1.88 -3.65 8.55
N GLN A 179 2.58 -3.26 9.63
CA GLN A 179 2.46 -1.93 10.23
C GLN A 179 3.65 -1.00 9.99
N VAL A 180 4.55 -1.40 9.10
CA VAL A 180 5.81 -0.69 8.80
C VAL A 180 5.96 -0.37 7.31
N PHE A 181 4.89 -0.53 6.53
CA PHE A 181 4.90 -0.21 5.10
C PHE A 181 4.88 1.31 4.89
N SER A 182 5.77 1.79 4.04
CA SER A 182 5.86 3.20 3.65
C SER A 182 4.97 3.54 2.45
N ASP A 183 4.71 2.57 1.57
CA ASP A 183 3.95 2.72 0.34
C ASP A 183 2.60 1.96 0.42
N PRO A 184 1.47 2.64 0.18
CA PRO A 184 0.14 2.06 0.34
C PRO A 184 -0.19 1.01 -0.74
N GLU A 185 0.32 1.17 -1.96
CA GLU A 185 0.08 0.25 -3.07
C GLU A 185 0.82 -1.07 -2.84
N THR A 186 2.07 -0.98 -2.38
CA THR A 186 2.89 -2.14 -2.00
C THR A 186 2.26 -2.90 -0.84
N LEU A 187 1.73 -2.19 0.17
CA LEU A 187 0.96 -2.82 1.25
C LEU A 187 -0.30 -3.53 0.74
N ALA A 188 -1.08 -2.88 -0.14
CA ALA A 188 -2.29 -3.48 -0.70
C ALA A 188 -1.98 -4.77 -1.48
N ALA A 189 -0.92 -4.77 -2.30
CA ALA A 189 -0.46 -5.96 -2.99
C ALA A 189 0.03 -7.05 -2.02
N ALA A 190 0.83 -6.68 -1.01
CA ALA A 190 1.33 -7.62 0.00
C ALA A 190 0.17 -8.28 0.76
N ILE A 191 -0.88 -7.53 1.10
CA ILE A 191 -2.10 -8.05 1.71
C ILE A 191 -2.74 -9.14 0.84
N LEU A 192 -2.89 -8.88 -0.46
CA LEU A 192 -3.59 -9.80 -1.36
C LEU A 192 -2.77 -11.06 -1.67
N TRP A 193 -1.45 -10.93 -1.80
CA TRP A 193 -0.55 -12.04 -2.11
C TRP A 193 -0.12 -12.86 -0.89
N SER A 194 -0.26 -12.32 0.33
CA SER A 194 0.11 -13.05 1.54
C SER A 194 -0.88 -14.18 1.83
N PRO A 195 -0.44 -15.32 2.40
CA PRO A 195 -1.33 -16.36 2.93
C PRO A 195 -2.28 -15.84 4.03
N ILE A 196 -3.38 -16.54 4.29
CA ILE A 196 -4.35 -16.23 5.36
C ILE A 196 -3.66 -16.18 6.72
N THR A 197 -2.85 -17.19 7.04
CA THR A 197 -2.15 -17.29 8.34
C THR A 197 -1.25 -16.10 8.60
N MET A 198 -0.72 -15.47 7.55
CA MET A 198 0.17 -14.32 7.68
C MET A 198 -0.59 -13.02 7.95
N LYS A 199 -1.81 -12.86 7.40
CA LYS A 199 -2.52 -11.57 7.42
C LYS A 199 -3.75 -11.51 8.31
N ILE A 200 -4.26 -12.64 8.80
CA ILE A 200 -5.55 -12.71 9.52
C ILE A 200 -5.62 -11.74 10.73
N ASP A 201 -4.51 -11.57 11.44
CA ASP A 201 -4.44 -10.68 12.62
C ASP A 201 -4.08 -9.23 12.28
N ALA A 202 -3.73 -8.92 11.03
CA ALA A 202 -3.22 -7.61 10.63
C ALA A 202 -4.32 -6.53 10.45
N PHE A 203 -5.56 -6.94 10.16
CA PHE A 203 -6.64 -6.00 9.84
C PHE A 203 -7.27 -5.37 11.08
N LEU A 204 -7.56 -4.08 10.99
CA LEU A 204 -8.25 -3.33 12.03
C LEU A 204 -9.75 -3.63 12.07
N ASP A 205 -10.38 -3.77 10.91
CA ASP A 205 -11.80 -4.09 10.80
C ASP A 205 -12.05 -5.61 10.92
N TRP A 206 -12.87 -6.01 11.88
CA TRP A 206 -13.27 -7.40 12.12
C TRP A 206 -14.16 -7.98 11.02
N SER A 207 -14.83 -7.12 10.24
CA SER A 207 -15.64 -7.50 9.08
C SER A 207 -14.82 -7.67 7.80
N SER A 208 -13.52 -7.33 7.83
CA SER A 208 -12.62 -7.46 6.69
C SER A 208 -12.59 -8.88 6.14
N LEU A 209 -12.64 -9.02 4.82
CA LEU A 209 -12.43 -10.29 4.14
C LEU A 209 -10.96 -10.70 4.19
N ILE A 210 -10.71 -11.96 4.50
CA ILE A 210 -9.38 -12.57 4.55
C ILE A 210 -9.37 -13.71 3.54
N LEU A 211 -8.98 -13.39 2.32
CA LEU A 211 -9.01 -14.34 1.20
C LEU A 211 -7.69 -15.13 1.10
N PRO A 212 -7.70 -16.36 0.56
CA PRO A 212 -6.47 -17.07 0.19
C PRO A 212 -5.62 -16.26 -0.80
N ALA A 213 -4.31 -16.48 -0.79
CA ALA A 213 -3.43 -15.91 -1.81
C ALA A 213 -3.82 -16.46 -3.21
N PRO A 214 -3.76 -15.63 -4.27
CA PRO A 214 -3.95 -16.10 -5.63
C PRO A 214 -2.94 -17.19 -6.03
N ALA A 215 -3.28 -18.00 -7.03
CA ALA A 215 -2.36 -18.99 -7.57
C ALA A 215 -1.16 -18.32 -8.27
N VAL A 216 0.01 -18.97 -8.22
CA VAL A 216 1.21 -18.53 -8.94
C VAL A 216 0.89 -18.35 -10.43
N GLY A 217 1.31 -17.22 -11.01
CA GLY A 217 1.01 -16.85 -12.39
C GLY A 217 -0.32 -16.11 -12.58
N SER A 218 -1.06 -15.84 -11.49
CA SER A 218 -2.24 -14.96 -11.53
C SER A 218 -1.84 -13.49 -11.54
N SER A 219 -2.80 -12.62 -11.89
CA SER A 219 -2.66 -11.18 -11.75
C SER A 219 -3.83 -10.60 -10.96
N ILE A 220 -3.54 -9.70 -10.01
CA ILE A 220 -4.56 -9.08 -9.15
C ILE A 220 -5.20 -7.81 -9.71
N GLN A 221 -4.70 -7.27 -10.84
CA GLN A 221 -5.26 -6.08 -11.50
C GLN A 221 -5.54 -4.89 -10.55
N LEU A 222 -4.58 -4.60 -9.68
CA LEU A 222 -4.60 -3.51 -8.73
C LEU A 222 -4.79 -2.16 -9.43
N SER A 223 -5.74 -1.37 -8.93
CA SER A 223 -6.03 -0.03 -9.43
C SER A 223 -6.47 0.86 -8.28
N GLU A 224 -5.93 2.08 -8.20
CA GLU A 224 -6.32 3.02 -7.15
C GLU A 224 -7.81 3.39 -7.28
N TYR A 225 -8.51 3.31 -6.17
CA TYR A 225 -9.86 3.82 -6.00
C TYR A 225 -9.81 5.09 -5.16
N VAL A 226 -10.17 6.21 -5.78
CA VAL A 226 -10.24 7.51 -5.13
C VAL A 226 -11.67 7.73 -4.65
N TYR A 227 -11.84 7.93 -3.34
CA TYR A 227 -13.13 8.33 -2.77
C TYR A 227 -13.48 9.75 -3.23
N ASP A 228 -14.76 10.01 -3.50
CA ASP A 228 -15.25 11.38 -3.75
C ASP A 228 -14.99 12.29 -2.54
N LYS A 229 -15.04 11.72 -1.34
CA LYS A 229 -14.88 12.42 -0.06
C LYS A 229 -13.95 11.64 0.89
N PRO A 230 -12.63 11.63 0.61
CA PRO A 230 -11.69 10.83 1.38
C PRO A 230 -11.62 11.24 2.86
N GLN A 231 -11.85 12.52 3.16
CA GLN A 231 -11.85 13.04 4.53
C GLN A 231 -13.07 12.55 5.35
N GLU A 232 -14.24 12.40 4.72
CA GLU A 232 -15.40 11.80 5.39
C GLU A 232 -15.14 10.31 5.69
N LYS A 233 -14.51 9.59 4.75
CA LYS A 233 -14.13 8.19 4.97
C LYS A 233 -13.06 8.05 6.07
N LEU A 234 -12.06 8.92 6.09
CA LEU A 234 -11.01 8.93 7.11
C LEU A 234 -11.58 9.21 8.51
N ALA A 235 -12.54 10.15 8.60
CA ALA A 235 -13.24 10.45 9.85
C ALA A 235 -14.09 9.26 10.33
N GLU A 236 -14.87 8.64 9.43
CA GLU A 236 -15.65 7.42 9.73
C GLU A 236 -14.75 6.31 10.30
N ILE A 237 -13.61 6.06 9.66
CA ILE A 237 -12.66 5.05 10.13
C ILE A 237 -12.10 5.43 11.49
N SER A 238 -11.65 6.67 11.67
CA SER A 238 -11.05 7.15 12.92
C SER A 238 -12.01 7.05 14.10
N ASP A 239 -13.29 7.40 13.88
CA ASP A 239 -14.36 7.31 14.86
C ASP A 239 -14.67 5.83 15.20
N SER A 240 -14.65 4.94 14.21
CA SER A 240 -14.93 3.51 14.41
C SER A 240 -13.86 2.78 15.21
N THR A 241 -12.60 3.23 15.14
CA THR A 241 -11.45 2.58 15.80
C THR A 241 -10.95 3.33 17.04
N ASP A 242 -11.55 4.47 17.38
CA ASP A 242 -11.06 5.38 18.44
C ASP A 242 -9.56 5.74 18.25
N THR A 243 -9.14 5.97 17.01
CA THR A 243 -7.73 6.24 16.64
C THR A 243 -7.69 7.29 15.54
N GLN A 244 -6.84 8.30 15.70
CA GLN A 244 -6.66 9.32 14.67
C GLN A 244 -5.72 8.82 13.55
N TYR A 245 -6.23 8.74 12.33
CA TYR A 245 -5.44 8.46 11.13
C TYR A 245 -5.20 9.74 10.31
N TYR A 246 -4.14 9.72 9.49
CA TYR A 246 -3.73 10.90 8.71
C TYR A 246 -4.11 10.85 7.24
N ASP A 247 -4.25 9.66 6.67
CA ASP A 247 -4.65 9.46 5.27
C ASP A 247 -5.34 8.11 5.09
N VAL A 248 -6.11 7.97 4.01
CA VAL A 248 -6.79 6.74 3.60
C VAL A 248 -6.60 6.53 2.10
N ARG A 249 -6.21 5.31 1.72
CA ARG A 249 -6.10 4.87 0.32
C ARG A 249 -6.93 3.63 0.12
N SER A 250 -7.39 3.44 -1.11
CA SER A 250 -8.09 2.22 -1.47
C SER A 250 -7.71 1.76 -2.86
N TYR A 251 -7.72 0.45 -3.05
CA TYR A 251 -7.36 -0.19 -4.29
C TYR A 251 -8.38 -1.25 -4.64
N ASN A 252 -8.93 -1.19 -5.85
CA ASN A 252 -9.72 -2.27 -6.40
C ASN A 252 -8.77 -3.33 -6.97
N ALA A 253 -9.13 -4.60 -6.82
CA ALA A 253 -8.36 -5.74 -7.30
C ALA A 253 -9.28 -6.93 -7.62
N VAL A 254 -8.73 -7.93 -8.29
CA VAL A 254 -9.39 -9.20 -8.60
C VAL A 254 -8.61 -10.35 -7.95
N VAL A 255 -9.25 -11.10 -7.06
CA VAL A 255 -8.67 -12.28 -6.41
C VAL A 255 -9.45 -13.51 -6.84
N THR A 256 -8.81 -14.40 -7.61
CA THR A 256 -9.44 -15.63 -8.11
C THR A 256 -10.79 -15.35 -8.83
N GLY A 257 -10.88 -14.23 -9.55
CA GLY A 257 -12.10 -13.81 -10.25
C GLY A 257 -13.10 -12.99 -9.42
N HIS A 258 -12.87 -12.82 -8.11
CA HIS A 258 -13.70 -11.97 -7.25
C HIS A 258 -13.17 -10.55 -7.19
N GLN A 259 -14.04 -9.57 -7.42
CA GLN A 259 -13.67 -8.16 -7.31
C GLN A 259 -13.71 -7.73 -5.84
N VAL A 260 -12.60 -7.18 -5.39
CA VAL A 260 -12.43 -6.72 -4.01
C VAL A 260 -11.90 -5.29 -3.96
N ARG A 261 -12.13 -4.63 -2.83
CA ARG A 261 -11.51 -3.35 -2.48
C ARG A 261 -10.69 -3.50 -1.22
N VAL A 262 -9.40 -3.21 -1.30
CA VAL A 262 -8.49 -3.11 -0.16
C VAL A 262 -8.45 -1.66 0.30
N THR A 263 -8.69 -1.41 1.58
CA THR A 263 -8.55 -0.10 2.22
C THR A 263 -7.40 -0.13 3.20
N VAL A 264 -6.51 0.85 3.10
CA VAL A 264 -5.36 1.04 3.99
C VAL A 264 -5.38 2.45 4.56
N VAL A 265 -4.89 2.62 5.79
CA VAL A 265 -4.87 3.91 6.50
C VAL A 265 -3.48 4.25 7.00
N MET A 266 -3.13 5.53 6.98
CA MET A 266 -1.86 5.99 7.53
C MET A 266 -1.98 6.22 9.04
N GLY A 267 -1.25 5.42 9.80
CA GLY A 267 -1.23 5.45 11.25
C GLY A 267 -0.50 6.66 11.85
N PRO A 268 -0.58 6.83 13.18
CA PRO A 268 0.09 7.92 13.91
C PRO A 268 1.62 7.97 13.73
N THR A 269 2.23 6.83 13.36
CA THR A 269 3.67 6.66 13.14
C THR A 269 4.12 7.05 11.72
N GLY A 270 3.18 7.37 10.82
CA GLY A 270 3.45 7.69 9.42
C GLY A 270 3.54 6.48 8.49
N TYR A 271 3.34 5.26 9.00
CA TYR A 271 3.27 4.02 8.20
C TYR A 271 1.83 3.64 7.86
N TRP A 272 1.66 2.91 6.77
CA TRP A 272 0.37 2.39 6.33
C TRP A 272 0.00 1.10 7.06
N LEU A 273 -1.30 0.94 7.30
CA LEU A 273 -1.91 -0.14 8.07
C LEU A 273 -3.07 -0.76 7.29
N PRO A 274 -3.25 -2.10 7.31
CA PRO A 274 -4.43 -2.74 6.75
C PRO A 274 -5.69 -2.36 7.54
N TYR A 275 -6.64 -1.68 6.89
CA TYR A 275 -7.94 -1.42 7.50
C TYR A 275 -8.92 -2.55 7.19
N SER A 276 -9.27 -2.73 5.90
CA SER A 276 -10.26 -3.72 5.48
C SER A 276 -10.07 -4.21 4.03
N VAL A 277 -10.61 -5.39 3.73
CA VAL A 277 -10.92 -5.85 2.37
C VAL A 277 -12.43 -6.08 2.27
N GLN A 278 -13.05 -5.60 1.20
CA GLN A 278 -14.49 -5.69 0.97
C GLN A 278 -14.79 -6.32 -0.39
N ASP A 279 -15.86 -7.10 -0.48
CA ASP A 279 -16.39 -7.59 -1.76
C ASP A 279 -17.15 -6.45 -2.42
N ILE A 280 -16.75 -6.09 -3.64
CA ILE A 280 -17.42 -5.08 -4.46
C ILE A 280 -18.14 -5.69 -5.66
N GLY A 281 -17.88 -6.97 -5.96
CA GLY A 281 -18.53 -7.71 -7.03
C GLY A 281 -19.82 -8.41 -6.60
N GLY A 282 -20.05 -8.56 -5.28
CA GLY A 282 -21.21 -9.26 -4.73
C GLY A 282 -21.21 -10.76 -5.02
N THR A 283 -20.03 -11.33 -5.27
CA THR A 283 -19.84 -12.72 -5.69
C THR A 283 -19.35 -13.62 -4.55
N LEU A 284 -18.92 -13.03 -3.44
CA LEU A 284 -18.48 -13.76 -2.26
C LEU A 284 -19.65 -13.90 -1.28
N THR A 285 -19.82 -15.09 -0.71
CA THR A 285 -20.60 -15.26 0.51
C THR A 285 -19.81 -14.66 1.68
N SER A 286 -19.89 -13.33 1.82
CA SER A 286 -19.00 -12.51 2.65
C SER A 286 -18.82 -13.04 4.07
N ASN A 287 -19.86 -13.60 4.68
CA ASN A 287 -19.84 -14.08 6.06
C ASN A 287 -18.76 -15.15 6.35
N ASN A 288 -18.44 -16.02 5.40
CA ASN A 288 -17.50 -17.15 5.62
C ASN A 288 -16.04 -16.74 5.48
N TRP A 289 -15.77 -15.54 4.99
CA TRP A 289 -14.41 -15.06 4.71
C TRP A 289 -14.00 -13.90 5.60
N THR A 290 -14.87 -13.46 6.51
CA THR A 290 -14.54 -12.38 7.45
C THR A 290 -13.48 -12.80 8.46
N LYS A 291 -12.65 -11.85 8.90
CA LYS A 291 -11.71 -12.03 10.01
C LYS A 291 -12.42 -12.62 11.23
N ALA A 292 -13.60 -12.10 11.58
CA ALA A 292 -14.39 -12.61 12.70
C ALA A 292 -14.74 -14.09 12.57
N PHE A 293 -15.23 -14.54 11.41
CA PHE A 293 -15.54 -15.93 11.19
C PHE A 293 -14.29 -16.81 11.22
N LEU A 294 -13.22 -16.42 10.52
CA LEU A 294 -12.00 -17.22 10.48
C LEU A 294 -11.37 -17.37 11.86
N LYS A 295 -11.28 -16.30 12.68
CA LYS A 295 -10.68 -16.37 14.02
C LYS A 295 -11.54 -17.12 15.04
N ASN A 296 -12.87 -16.92 15.00
CA ASN A 296 -13.73 -17.42 16.07
C ASN A 296 -14.33 -18.80 15.76
N GLU A 297 -14.60 -19.09 14.48
CA GLU A 297 -15.30 -20.30 14.06
C GLU A 297 -14.38 -21.28 13.34
N LEU A 298 -13.48 -20.82 12.46
CA LEU A 298 -12.68 -21.74 11.64
C LEU A 298 -11.35 -22.14 12.30
N GLU A 299 -10.51 -21.16 12.68
CA GLU A 299 -9.17 -21.37 13.27
C GLU A 299 -9.18 -22.35 14.46
N PRO A 300 -10.12 -22.27 15.42
CA PRO A 300 -10.17 -23.22 16.55
C PRO A 300 -10.57 -24.65 16.14
N ASN A 301 -11.17 -24.81 14.97
CA ASN A 301 -11.70 -26.08 14.46
C ASN A 301 -10.83 -26.68 13.33
N VAL A 302 -9.70 -26.06 13.00
CA VAL A 302 -8.74 -26.61 12.02
C VAL A 302 -8.15 -27.93 12.56
N PRO A 303 -8.03 -28.99 11.73
CA PRO A 303 -7.45 -30.26 12.15
C PRO A 303 -6.07 -30.11 12.79
N TYR A 304 -5.80 -30.96 13.79
CA TYR A 304 -4.49 -31.05 14.42
C TYR A 304 -3.43 -31.41 13.36
N HIS A 305 -2.50 -30.49 13.08
CA HIS A 305 -1.47 -30.50 12.01
C HIS A 305 -1.80 -29.79 10.69
N SER A 306 -2.95 -29.11 10.58
CA SER A 306 -3.22 -28.21 9.44
C SER A 306 -3.27 -26.76 9.89
N ASP A 307 -3.07 -25.84 8.94
CA ASP A 307 -3.28 -24.42 9.12
C ASP A 307 -4.46 -23.92 8.26
N LEU A 308 -4.82 -22.65 8.42
CA LEU A 308 -5.91 -22.04 7.65
C LEU A 308 -5.63 -22.05 6.14
N ASP A 309 -4.37 -21.99 5.70
CA ASP A 309 -4.02 -21.95 4.28
C ASP A 309 -4.21 -23.31 3.61
N GLU A 310 -4.09 -24.40 4.37
CA GLU A 310 -4.33 -25.76 3.86
C GLU A 310 -5.82 -26.09 3.70
N VAL A 311 -6.68 -25.52 4.54
CA VAL A 311 -8.11 -25.84 4.57
C VAL A 311 -8.99 -24.84 3.83
N CYS A 312 -8.52 -23.60 3.67
CA CYS A 312 -9.27 -22.55 2.97
C CYS A 312 -8.94 -22.55 1.48
N TYR A 313 -9.93 -22.84 0.66
CA TYR A 313 -9.83 -22.72 -0.79
C TYR A 313 -10.90 -21.76 -1.31
N LEU A 314 -10.49 -20.83 -2.17
CA LEU A 314 -11.39 -19.91 -2.85
C LEU A 314 -11.59 -20.39 -4.28
N SER A 315 -12.80 -20.87 -4.58
CA SER A 315 -13.24 -21.14 -5.94
C SER A 315 -13.61 -19.83 -6.64
N PRO A 316 -13.44 -19.71 -7.97
CA PRO A 316 -14.03 -18.61 -8.73
C PRO A 316 -15.56 -18.53 -8.57
N PRO A 317 -16.19 -17.38 -8.89
CA PRO A 317 -17.65 -17.23 -8.82
C PRO A 317 -18.40 -18.33 -9.58
N ASP A 318 -19.54 -18.78 -9.04
CA ASP A 318 -20.43 -19.72 -9.74
C ASP A 318 -20.89 -19.13 -11.08
N GLY A 319 -20.59 -19.84 -12.18
CA GLY A 319 -20.93 -19.43 -13.55
C GLY A 319 -19.76 -18.92 -14.41
N VAL A 320 -18.52 -18.91 -13.90
CA VAL A 320 -17.32 -18.69 -14.73
C VAL A 320 -17.12 -19.91 -15.64
N PRO A 321 -17.28 -19.79 -16.97
CA PRO A 321 -17.21 -20.95 -17.86
C PRO A 321 -15.81 -21.53 -17.90
N SER A 322 -15.69 -22.85 -18.03
CA SER A 322 -14.38 -23.50 -18.02
C SER A 322 -13.46 -22.97 -19.13
N ARG A 323 -12.14 -23.00 -18.88
CA ARG A 323 -11.13 -22.69 -19.92
C ARG A 323 -11.29 -23.57 -21.16
N GLU A 324 -11.76 -24.79 -20.97
CA GLU A 324 -12.05 -25.75 -22.03
C GLU A 324 -13.23 -25.30 -22.90
N GLU A 325 -14.24 -24.68 -22.29
CA GLU A 325 -15.42 -24.17 -23.00
C GLU A 325 -15.20 -22.78 -23.62
N ASN A 326 -14.38 -21.92 -23.00
CA ASN A 326 -14.19 -20.52 -23.43
C ASN A 326 -12.71 -20.07 -23.36
N PRO A 327 -11.81 -20.61 -24.20
CA PRO A 327 -10.38 -20.35 -24.11
C PRO A 327 -9.99 -18.89 -24.34
N GLY A 328 -10.80 -18.12 -25.08
CA GLY A 328 -10.57 -16.68 -25.31
C GLY A 328 -10.92 -15.79 -24.12
N TRP A 329 -11.50 -16.35 -23.05
CA TRP A 329 -11.77 -15.65 -21.80
C TRP A 329 -10.65 -15.89 -20.80
N TYR A 330 -9.54 -16.46 -21.25
CA TYR A 330 -8.35 -16.71 -20.46
C TYR A 330 -7.13 -16.18 -21.20
N ASN A 331 -6.18 -15.58 -20.48
CA ASN A 331 -4.92 -15.17 -21.07
C ASN A 331 -3.98 -16.39 -21.29
N GLU A 332 -2.79 -16.16 -21.83
CA GLU A 332 -1.83 -17.24 -22.12
C GLU A 332 -1.41 -18.01 -20.85
N GLU A 333 -1.38 -17.35 -19.69
CA GLU A 333 -1.10 -17.96 -18.39
C GLU A 333 -2.30 -18.73 -17.80
N GLY A 334 -3.49 -18.68 -18.40
CA GLY A 334 -4.69 -19.37 -17.92
C GLY A 334 -5.47 -18.61 -16.86
N VAL A 335 -5.25 -17.30 -16.73
CA VAL A 335 -6.01 -16.39 -15.87
C VAL A 335 -7.30 -15.98 -16.57
N TYR A 336 -8.43 -16.03 -15.87
CA TYR A 336 -9.72 -15.59 -16.39
C TYR A 336 -9.73 -14.07 -16.65
N ILE A 337 -9.97 -13.67 -17.90
CA ILE A 337 -10.08 -12.29 -18.41
C ILE A 337 -11.47 -11.93 -18.96
N GLY A 338 -12.42 -12.89 -19.00
CA GLY A 338 -13.82 -12.67 -19.37
C GLY A 338 -14.14 -12.63 -20.89
N PRO A 339 -15.43 -12.58 -21.28
CA PRO A 339 -15.86 -12.55 -22.67
C PRO A 339 -15.49 -11.26 -23.39
N GLY A 340 -14.46 -11.35 -24.24
CA GLY A 340 -14.12 -10.31 -25.20
C GLY A 340 -13.07 -9.36 -24.63
N SER A 341 -11.84 -9.58 -25.06
CA SER A 341 -10.75 -8.63 -25.02
C SER A 341 -11.07 -7.39 -25.87
N GLU A 342 -11.87 -6.49 -25.31
CA GLU A 342 -11.70 -5.04 -25.47
C GLU A 342 -11.88 -4.43 -24.09
N PHE A 343 -10.77 -4.27 -23.36
CA PHE A 343 -10.74 -3.31 -22.26
C PHE A 343 -11.11 -1.94 -22.84
N ARG A 344 -12.37 -1.52 -22.66
CA ARG A 344 -12.76 -0.12 -22.74
C ARG A 344 -12.92 0.35 -21.31
N PRO A 345 -12.14 1.34 -20.85
CA PRO A 345 -12.42 1.95 -19.56
C PRO A 345 -13.89 2.43 -19.60
N PRO A 346 -14.68 2.23 -18.52
CA PRO A 346 -16.04 2.74 -18.49
C PRO A 346 -15.98 4.25 -18.71
N ILE A 347 -16.49 4.70 -19.86
CA ILE A 347 -16.96 6.08 -19.98
C ILE A 347 -18.14 6.13 -19.03
N ILE A 348 -17.96 6.85 -17.92
CA ILE A 348 -19.04 7.17 -17.00
C ILE A 348 -19.96 8.11 -17.78
N GLU A 349 -20.95 7.56 -18.48
CA GLU A 349 -22.15 8.32 -18.79
C GLU A 349 -22.83 8.59 -17.45
N GLN A 350 -22.74 9.84 -17.02
CA GLN A 350 -23.57 10.35 -15.93
C GLN A 350 -25.02 9.99 -16.27
N PRO A 351 -25.78 9.34 -15.38
CA PRO A 351 -27.21 9.23 -15.61
C PRO A 351 -27.76 10.66 -15.61
N GLU A 352 -28.23 11.12 -16.77
CA GLU A 352 -29.14 12.25 -16.86
C GLU A 352 -30.34 11.88 -15.99
N GLY A 353 -30.41 12.50 -14.81
CA GLY A 353 -31.56 12.38 -13.94
C GLY A 353 -32.78 12.86 -14.71
N GLU A 354 -33.70 11.94 -15.01
CA GLU A 354 -35.09 12.28 -15.25
C GLU A 354 -35.60 12.94 -13.95
N TRP A 355 -35.59 14.27 -13.95
CA TRP A 355 -36.34 15.05 -12.99
C TRP A 355 -37.82 14.80 -13.28
N GLU A 356 -38.44 13.89 -12.54
CA GLU A 356 -39.89 13.92 -12.37
C GLU A 356 -40.23 15.26 -11.73
N THR A 357 -40.79 16.16 -12.54
CA THR A 357 -41.38 17.42 -12.11
C THR A 357 -42.40 17.16 -11.00
N PRO A 358 -42.29 17.82 -9.82
CA PRO A 358 -43.36 17.79 -8.85
C PRO A 358 -44.58 18.45 -9.46
N THR A 359 -45.70 17.71 -9.51
CA THR A 359 -46.98 18.27 -9.94
C THR A 359 -47.36 19.38 -8.97
N GLU A 360 -47.36 20.59 -9.51
CA GLU A 360 -47.92 21.80 -8.94
C GLU A 360 -49.39 21.54 -8.59
N VAL A 361 -49.72 21.59 -7.31
CA VAL A 361 -51.10 21.77 -6.84
C VAL A 361 -51.13 23.10 -6.11
N GLU A 362 -51.43 24.17 -6.85
CA GLU A 362 -51.75 25.47 -6.27
C GLU A 362 -53.10 25.42 -5.53
N ALA A 363 -53.00 25.76 -4.25
CA ALA A 363 -53.83 26.68 -3.46
C ALA A 363 -55.37 26.66 -3.61
N THR A 364 -56.03 26.47 -2.46
CA THR A 364 -57.09 27.40 -2.04
C THR A 364 -56.94 27.73 -0.55
N ALA A 365 -57.06 29.03 -0.29
CA ALA A 365 -56.85 29.75 0.96
C ALA A 365 -58.02 29.63 1.96
N GLU A 366 -57.92 30.46 3.01
CA GLU A 366 -58.94 30.84 4.00
C GLU A 366 -58.91 30.03 5.30
N ASP A 367 -58.99 30.58 6.50
CA ASP A 367 -58.83 31.94 7.04
C ASP A 367 -58.81 31.78 8.58
N GLU A 368 -58.37 32.81 9.27
CA GLU A 368 -58.79 33.19 10.63
C GLU A 368 -58.46 32.35 11.89
N ALA A 369 -57.69 33.04 12.75
CA ALA A 369 -58.01 33.33 14.16
C ALA A 369 -57.78 32.26 15.25
N THR A 370 -56.74 32.51 16.05
CA THR A 370 -56.76 32.27 17.50
C THR A 370 -57.75 33.23 18.18
N PRO A 371 -58.47 32.77 19.23
CA PRO A 371 -58.09 33.12 20.62
C PRO A 371 -58.25 31.94 21.60
N SER A 372 -57.30 31.69 22.52
CA SER A 372 -57.26 32.17 23.91
C SER A 372 -58.26 31.54 24.90
N GLU A 373 -57.66 31.02 26.00
CA GLU A 373 -58.16 30.93 27.40
C GLU A 373 -58.86 29.68 27.98
N GLY A 374 -58.30 29.26 29.14
CA GLY A 374 -58.98 28.59 30.27
C GLY A 374 -59.02 27.06 30.22
N THR A 375 -58.74 26.27 31.26
CA THR A 375 -58.62 26.54 32.69
C THR A 375 -57.96 25.32 33.39
N ALA A 376 -57.38 25.60 34.56
CA ALA A 376 -56.62 24.79 35.51
C ALA A 376 -57.30 23.53 36.12
N THR A 377 -56.53 22.42 36.20
CA THR A 377 -56.10 21.64 37.40
C THR A 377 -57.18 20.89 38.27
N PRO A 378 -56.82 20.07 39.30
CA PRO A 378 -56.60 18.60 39.32
C PRO A 378 -57.45 17.79 40.33
N ALA A 379 -57.26 16.46 40.39
CA ALA A 379 -57.23 15.59 41.59
C ALA A 379 -56.94 14.13 41.11
N ALA A 380 -56.18 13.25 41.77
CA ALA A 380 -55.74 13.13 43.16
C ALA A 380 -54.38 12.43 43.24
#